data_AF-A0A813HAX1-F1
#
_entry.id   AF-A0A813HAX1-F1
#
_cell.length_a   1.000
_cell.length_b   1.000
_cell.length_c   1.000
_cell.angle_alpha   90.00
_cell.angle_beta   90.00
_cell.angle_gamma   90.00
#
_symmetry.space_group_name_H-M   'P 1'
#
loop_
_entity.id
_entity.type
_entity.pdbx_description
1 polymer ?
#
loop_
_entity_poly.entity_id
_entity_poly.type
_entity_poly.pdbx_seq_one_letter_code
_entity_poly.pdbx_strand_id
1 'polypeptide(L)'
;MNLAVAGCEMRMLASQTTRWRRRNLAFKTLLACVAAVYAKLHVHASRTATFTSGCSVTLLRSGFGSFPVRETKRDRHVLHFFGPSSEELQDKLDRHIVAVNSYTDREVACILPKWRTLLIGIKAGLKLPSLLKAIHMLYVDILPLRIGGDYIMNATTEMIQEGNARAKSTIPDADLILASTLFDALDVDSSGQISEHNLRAIGFTPSAITEIMDALDADGNHQIDMSEFFAHSVGDAEPDIFDVLGHNLASADIAEDLSAHDIQLIVSKMRSQIDSSGSTGSKYEARFNKILQFIIGLEPRLEKKPLSSQRVQTILAGSFEAAKDPDVVTALRFVYSEVRLIRIAGDLIYGIVTQCVGS
;
A
#
# COMPACT_ATOMS: atom_id res chain seq x y z
N MET A 1 1.91 45.24 8.35
CA MET A 1 1.25 43.95 8.66
C MET A 1 1.92 42.73 8.03
N ASN A 2 3.01 42.84 7.25
CA ASN A 2 3.62 41.69 6.54
C ASN A 2 4.76 40.97 7.27
N LEU A 3 5.09 41.34 8.52
CA LEU A 3 6.12 40.65 9.32
C LEU A 3 5.55 39.55 10.24
N ALA A 4 4.23 39.49 10.41
CA ALA A 4 3.58 38.50 11.28
C ALA A 4 3.35 37.15 10.57
N VAL A 5 3.19 37.14 9.24
CA VAL A 5 2.90 35.93 8.45
C VAL A 5 4.15 35.05 8.29
N ALA A 6 5.32 35.65 8.04
CA ALA A 6 6.60 34.92 7.93
C ALA A 6 7.02 34.22 9.24
N GLY A 7 6.55 34.70 10.39
CA GLY A 7 6.82 34.06 11.69
C GLY A 7 6.02 32.77 11.94
N CYS A 8 4.89 32.59 11.23
CA CYS A 8 4.02 31.43 11.41
C CYS A 8 4.49 30.23 10.56
N GLU A 9 4.97 30.48 9.34
CA GLU A 9 5.50 29.42 8.45
C GLU A 9 6.80 28.79 8.98
N MET A 10 7.72 29.59 9.54
CA MET A 10 8.95 29.04 10.13
C MET A 10 8.71 28.16 11.36
N ARG A 11 7.64 28.40 12.15
CA ARG A 11 7.28 27.53 13.27
C ARG A 11 6.70 26.19 12.81
N MET A 12 6.00 26.17 11.66
CA MET A 12 5.46 24.95 11.08
C MET A 12 6.57 24.03 10.56
N LEU A 13 7.55 24.59 9.85
CA LEU A 13 8.72 23.85 9.33
C LEU A 13 9.65 23.33 10.44
N ALA A 14 9.82 24.07 11.54
CA ALA A 14 10.59 23.63 12.70
C ALA A 14 9.92 22.47 13.47
N SER A 15 8.58 22.43 13.49
CA SER A 15 7.78 21.35 14.08
C SER A 15 7.88 20.05 13.26
N GLN A 16 7.88 20.16 11.94
CA GLN A 16 7.99 19.01 11.04
C GLN A 16 9.39 18.36 11.08
N THR A 17 10.46 19.16 11.13
CA THR A 17 11.85 18.66 11.16
C THR A 17 12.21 17.94 12.46
N THR A 18 11.68 18.40 13.61
CA THR A 18 11.89 17.74 14.91
C THR A 18 11.11 16.42 15.03
N ARG A 19 9.91 16.34 14.44
CA ARG A 19 9.11 15.11 14.35
C ARG A 19 9.79 14.05 13.48
N TRP A 20 10.46 14.46 12.40
CA TRP A 20 11.25 13.58 11.51
C TRP A 20 12.50 12.98 12.20
N ARG A 21 13.24 13.78 12.98
CA ARG A 21 14.45 13.30 13.70
C ARG A 21 14.12 12.27 14.79
N ARG A 22 13.01 12.42 15.51
CA ARG A 22 12.59 11.44 16.53
C ARG A 22 12.17 10.10 15.91
N ARG A 23 11.48 10.13 14.75
CA ARG A 23 11.11 8.90 14.00
C ARG A 23 12.34 8.14 13.48
N ASN A 24 13.41 8.86 13.09
CA ASN A 24 14.64 8.24 12.59
C ASN A 24 15.43 7.49 13.71
N LEU A 25 15.41 8.01 14.95
CA LEU A 25 16.06 7.34 16.08
C LEU A 25 15.33 6.05 16.49
N ALA A 26 14.00 6.09 16.58
CA ALA A 26 13.19 4.90 16.84
C ALA A 26 13.36 3.83 15.76
N PHE A 27 13.47 4.24 14.49
CA PHE A 27 13.71 3.35 13.36
C PHE A 27 15.08 2.66 13.44
N LYS A 28 16.14 3.37 13.82
CA LYS A 28 17.48 2.77 14.00
C LYS A 28 17.50 1.71 15.11
N THR A 29 16.83 1.98 16.23
CA THR A 29 16.71 1.02 17.34
C THR A 29 15.90 -0.20 16.92
N LEU A 30 14.81 -0.02 16.19
CA LEU A 30 14.00 -1.11 15.65
C LEU A 30 14.80 -1.99 14.67
N LEU A 31 15.58 -1.37 13.78
CA LEU A 31 16.41 -2.10 12.82
C LEU A 31 17.45 -2.99 13.52
N ALA A 32 18.03 -2.50 14.62
CA ALA A 32 18.96 -3.27 15.46
C ALA A 32 18.26 -4.46 16.13
N CYS A 33 17.03 -4.28 16.64
CA CYS A 33 16.23 -5.38 17.21
C CYS A 33 15.87 -6.45 16.17
N VAL A 34 15.46 -6.04 14.96
CA VAL A 34 15.14 -6.97 13.87
C VAL A 34 16.39 -7.75 13.42
N ALA A 35 17.54 -7.08 13.30
CA ALA A 35 18.80 -7.74 12.97
C ALA A 35 19.21 -8.77 14.04
N ALA A 36 19.01 -8.47 15.33
CA ALA A 36 19.30 -9.39 16.42
C ALA A 36 18.38 -10.63 16.42
N VAL A 37 17.08 -10.45 16.13
CA VAL A 37 16.13 -11.56 15.99
C VAL A 37 16.46 -12.43 14.77
N TYR A 38 16.81 -11.81 13.64
CA TYR A 38 17.18 -12.52 12.42
C TYR A 38 18.46 -13.34 12.60
N ALA A 39 19.49 -12.79 13.24
CA ALA A 39 20.73 -13.51 13.57
C ALA A 39 20.44 -14.73 14.47
N LYS A 40 19.51 -14.61 15.43
CA LYS A 40 19.16 -15.69 16.34
C LYS A 40 18.37 -16.82 15.65
N LEU A 41 17.47 -16.48 14.72
CA LEU A 41 16.75 -17.47 13.90
C LEU A 41 17.67 -18.22 12.95
N HIS A 42 18.65 -17.53 12.35
CA HIS A 42 19.60 -18.15 11.43
C HIS A 42 20.58 -19.12 12.11
N VAL A 43 21.02 -18.81 13.34
CA VAL A 43 21.86 -19.70 14.15
C VAL A 43 21.13 -21.01 14.52
N HIS A 44 19.80 -20.99 14.57
CA HIS A 44 19.01 -22.20 14.80
C HIS A 44 18.81 -23.06 13.55
N ALA A 45 18.70 -22.46 12.36
CA ALA A 45 18.58 -23.20 11.10
C ALA A 45 19.88 -23.94 10.71
N SER A 46 21.05 -23.36 11.03
CA SER A 46 22.35 -23.99 10.73
C SER A 46 22.72 -25.16 11.64
N ARG A 47 22.03 -25.36 12.78
CA ARG A 47 22.28 -26.49 13.70
C ARG A 47 21.54 -27.77 13.34
N THR A 48 20.65 -27.74 12.35
CA THR A 48 19.87 -28.91 11.88
C THR A 48 20.34 -29.47 10.54
N ALA A 49 21.45 -28.97 9.98
CA ALA A 49 21.94 -29.38 8.67
C ALA A 49 23.42 -29.78 8.69
N THR A 50 23.78 -30.78 9.50
CA THR A 50 25.01 -31.55 9.31
C THR A 50 24.79 -32.98 9.82
N PHE A 51 24.27 -33.85 8.96
CA PHE A 51 24.73 -35.25 8.83
C PHE A 51 23.95 -35.95 7.72
N THR A 52 24.57 -36.13 6.56
CA THR A 52 24.55 -37.38 5.76
C THR A 52 25.39 -37.17 4.50
N SER A 53 26.65 -37.60 4.51
CA SER A 53 27.26 -38.18 3.30
C SER A 53 28.24 -39.26 3.73
N GLY A 54 27.98 -40.49 3.27
CA GLY A 54 28.71 -41.68 3.66
C GLY A 54 30.15 -41.68 3.18
N CYS A 55 31.02 -42.23 4.01
CA CYS A 55 32.26 -42.84 3.58
C CYS A 55 32.52 -44.05 4.48
N SER A 56 32.58 -45.23 3.87
CA SER A 56 32.84 -46.51 4.53
C SER A 56 34.31 -46.57 4.98
N VAL A 57 34.56 -46.67 6.28
CA VAL A 57 35.80 -47.25 6.82
C VAL A 57 35.50 -48.05 8.08
N THR A 58 36.00 -49.28 8.07
CA THR A 58 35.92 -50.35 9.07
C THR A 58 36.76 -50.04 10.31
N LEU A 59 36.39 -50.65 11.45
CA LEU A 59 37.18 -50.88 12.68
C LEU A 59 37.43 -49.68 13.63
N LEU A 60 36.71 -49.64 14.76
CA LEU A 60 37.22 -50.14 16.05
C LEU A 60 36.16 -50.04 17.15
N ARG A 61 36.06 -51.16 17.86
CA ARG A 61 35.19 -51.47 18.99
C ARG A 61 35.72 -50.75 20.24
N SER A 62 34.96 -49.82 20.81
CA SER A 62 35.04 -49.49 22.24
C SER A 62 33.71 -48.90 22.73
N GLY A 63 33.27 -49.36 23.90
CA GLY A 63 31.94 -49.13 24.43
C GLY A 63 31.68 -47.66 24.80
N PHE A 64 30.52 -47.17 24.41
CA PHE A 64 29.91 -46.01 25.03
C PHE A 64 28.50 -46.40 25.48
N GLY A 65 28.28 -46.20 26.78
CA GLY A 65 27.03 -46.53 27.45
C GLY A 65 25.83 -45.81 26.85
N SER A 66 24.69 -46.49 26.89
CA SER A 66 23.39 -45.96 26.58
C SER A 66 23.08 -44.75 27.48
N PHE A 67 23.14 -43.55 26.93
CA PHE A 67 22.53 -42.40 27.57
C PHE A 67 21.01 -42.45 27.33
N PRO A 68 20.18 -42.36 28.37
CA PRO A 68 18.74 -42.28 28.20
C PRO A 68 18.42 -40.98 27.45
N VAL A 69 17.71 -41.10 26.32
CA VAL A 69 17.11 -39.98 25.61
C VAL A 69 16.07 -39.37 26.55
N ARG A 70 16.50 -38.36 27.29
CA ARG A 70 15.65 -37.60 28.20
C ARG A 70 14.82 -36.67 27.32
N GLU A 71 13.56 -37.06 27.06
CA GLU A 71 12.51 -36.17 26.58
C GLU A 71 12.37 -35.02 27.58
N THR A 72 13.20 -34.01 27.39
CA THR A 72 13.00 -32.74 28.06
C THR A 72 11.79 -32.13 27.37
N LYS A 73 10.63 -32.25 28.04
CA LYS A 73 9.55 -31.26 27.96
C LYS A 73 10.22 -29.90 28.18
N ARG A 74 10.74 -29.31 27.10
CA ARG A 74 11.08 -27.90 27.07
C ARG A 74 9.73 -27.22 27.05
N ASP A 75 9.23 -26.94 28.25
CA ASP A 75 8.28 -25.86 28.44
C ASP A 75 8.78 -24.70 27.60
N ARG A 76 7.98 -24.36 26.59
CA ARG A 76 8.23 -23.22 25.73
C ARG A 76 8.10 -21.99 26.61
N HIS A 77 9.15 -21.69 27.37
CA HIS A 77 9.45 -20.35 27.83
C HIS A 77 9.79 -19.54 26.58
N VAL A 78 8.76 -19.26 25.78
CA VAL A 78 8.75 -18.12 24.89
C VAL A 78 9.03 -16.97 25.82
N LEU A 79 10.23 -16.43 25.73
CA LEU A 79 10.63 -15.24 26.46
C LEU A 79 9.53 -14.20 26.20
N HIS A 80 8.70 -13.94 27.22
CA HIS A 80 7.78 -12.81 27.33
C HIS A 80 8.59 -11.51 27.45
N PHE A 81 9.50 -11.29 26.50
CA PHE A 81 10.35 -10.12 26.42
C PHE A 81 9.50 -9.01 25.77
N PHE A 82 8.62 -8.43 26.59
CA PHE A 82 7.90 -7.17 26.41
C PHE A 82 7.25 -6.94 25.03
N GLY A 83 6.06 -7.51 24.85
CA GLY A 83 5.12 -7.10 23.80
C GLY A 83 3.69 -7.24 24.30
N PRO A 84 2.74 -6.50 23.70
CA PRO A 84 1.31 -6.65 23.99
C PRO A 84 0.86 -8.11 23.80
N SER A 85 -0.17 -8.50 24.54
CA SER A 85 -0.73 -9.85 24.43
C SER A 85 -1.26 -10.13 23.02
N SER A 86 -1.42 -11.40 22.65
CA SER A 86 -2.02 -11.74 21.34
C SER A 86 -3.45 -11.17 21.21
N GLU A 87 -4.18 -11.07 22.32
CA GLU A 87 -5.53 -10.51 22.40
C GLU A 87 -5.49 -8.99 22.19
N GLU A 88 -4.61 -8.28 22.89
CA GLU A 88 -4.43 -6.83 22.72
C GLU A 88 -4.04 -6.45 21.28
N LEU A 89 -3.27 -7.31 20.62
CA LEU A 89 -2.88 -7.15 19.21
C LEU A 89 -4.05 -7.40 18.25
N GLN A 90 -4.89 -8.39 18.52
CA GLN A 90 -6.10 -8.66 17.75
C GLN A 90 -7.09 -7.50 17.91
N ASP A 91 -7.35 -7.06 19.15
CA ASP A 91 -8.21 -5.90 19.42
C ASP A 91 -7.74 -4.65 18.70
N LYS A 92 -6.42 -4.47 18.61
CA LYS A 92 -5.84 -3.33 17.88
C LYS A 92 -6.10 -3.43 16.38
N LEU A 93 -5.91 -4.60 15.79
CA LEU A 93 -6.23 -4.84 14.38
C LEU A 93 -7.73 -4.65 14.12
N ASP A 94 -8.59 -5.14 15.01
CA ASP A 94 -10.04 -4.99 14.90
C ASP A 94 -10.47 -3.53 14.94
N ARG A 95 -9.86 -2.71 15.78
CA ARG A 95 -10.08 -1.25 15.76
C ARG A 95 -9.72 -0.63 14.42
N HIS A 96 -8.62 -1.05 13.80
CA HIS A 96 -8.23 -0.58 12.47
C HIS A 96 -9.26 -1.02 11.40
N ILE A 97 -9.73 -2.27 11.47
CA ILE A 97 -10.76 -2.80 10.55
C ILE A 97 -12.06 -2.00 10.67
N VAL A 98 -12.51 -1.76 11.91
CA VAL A 98 -13.72 -0.95 12.18
C VAL A 98 -13.56 0.48 11.66
N ALA A 99 -12.41 1.10 11.90
CA ALA A 99 -12.13 2.44 11.39
C ALA A 99 -12.20 2.49 9.85
N VAL A 100 -11.55 1.56 9.15
CA VAL A 100 -11.58 1.52 7.69
C VAL A 100 -12.99 1.28 7.13
N ASN A 101 -13.77 0.39 7.76
CA ASN A 101 -15.16 0.15 7.36
C ASN A 101 -16.07 1.34 7.64
N SER A 102 -15.70 2.24 8.55
CA SER A 102 -16.47 3.46 8.84
C SER A 102 -16.27 4.57 7.82
N TYR A 103 -15.20 4.51 7.01
CA TYR A 103 -14.94 5.55 6.01
C TYR A 103 -15.92 5.48 4.85
N THR A 104 -16.59 6.60 4.62
CA THR A 104 -17.54 6.81 3.53
C THR A 104 -16.84 6.99 2.20
N ASP A 105 -17.55 6.79 1.09
CA ASP A 105 -16.98 6.96 -0.24
C ASP A 105 -16.65 8.44 -0.53
N ARG A 106 -17.37 9.37 0.10
CA ARG A 106 -17.04 10.81 0.11
C ARG A 106 -15.64 11.05 0.68
N GLU A 107 -15.36 10.52 1.86
CA GLU A 107 -14.06 10.68 2.52
C GLU A 107 -12.92 10.05 1.70
N VAL A 108 -13.19 8.91 1.06
CA VAL A 108 -12.24 8.23 0.17
C VAL A 108 -11.98 9.04 -1.11
N ALA A 109 -12.98 9.76 -1.64
CA ALA A 109 -12.80 10.66 -2.77
C ALA A 109 -11.93 11.88 -2.42
N CYS A 110 -11.99 12.35 -1.16
CA CYS A 110 -11.23 13.51 -0.71
C CYS A 110 -9.72 13.28 -0.44
N ILE A 111 -9.21 12.06 -0.54
CA ILE A 111 -7.79 11.76 -0.29
C ILE A 111 -6.99 11.61 -1.58
N LEU A 112 -5.67 11.82 -1.50
CA LEU A 112 -4.77 11.74 -2.65
C LEU A 112 -4.86 10.39 -3.38
N PRO A 113 -4.65 10.34 -4.71
CA PRO A 113 -4.91 9.16 -5.54
C PRO A 113 -4.22 7.88 -5.04
N LYS A 114 -2.97 7.99 -4.60
CA LYS A 114 -2.19 6.86 -4.04
C LYS A 114 -2.83 6.27 -2.78
N TRP A 115 -3.27 7.13 -1.85
CA TRP A 115 -3.92 6.71 -0.61
C TRP A 115 -5.35 6.23 -0.85
N ARG A 116 -6.05 6.81 -1.84
CA ARG A 116 -7.35 6.35 -2.33
C ARG A 116 -7.28 4.92 -2.83
N THR A 117 -6.34 4.64 -3.72
CA THR A 117 -6.07 3.30 -4.28
C THR A 117 -5.79 2.28 -3.17
N LEU A 118 -4.96 2.66 -2.20
CA LEU A 118 -4.69 1.82 -1.04
C LEU A 118 -5.97 1.54 -0.24
N LEU A 119 -6.77 2.56 0.06
CA LEU A 119 -7.97 2.42 0.88
C LEU A 119 -9.05 1.58 0.19
N ILE A 120 -9.23 1.75 -1.12
CA ILE A 120 -10.13 0.92 -1.94
C ILE A 120 -9.70 -0.55 -1.85
N GLY A 121 -8.41 -0.85 -2.05
CA GLY A 121 -7.92 -2.23 -1.94
C GLY A 121 -7.99 -2.80 -0.53
N ILE A 122 -7.84 -1.99 0.53
CA ILE A 122 -8.10 -2.44 1.90
C ILE A 122 -9.60 -2.78 2.07
N LYS A 123 -10.52 -1.89 1.67
CA LYS A 123 -11.98 -2.14 1.75
C LYS A 123 -12.38 -3.40 0.94
N ALA A 124 -11.78 -3.62 -0.24
CA ALA A 124 -11.97 -4.84 -1.01
C ALA A 124 -11.47 -6.07 -0.23
N GLY A 125 -10.27 -6.01 0.32
CA GLY A 125 -9.67 -7.10 1.11
C GLY A 125 -10.44 -7.46 2.38
N LEU A 126 -11.11 -6.49 3.02
CA LEU A 126 -11.97 -6.75 4.18
C LEU A 126 -13.22 -7.58 3.83
N LYS A 127 -13.63 -7.63 2.57
CA LYS A 127 -14.74 -8.48 2.09
C LYS A 127 -14.31 -9.93 1.86
N LEU A 128 -13.00 -10.21 1.91
CA LEU A 128 -12.41 -11.53 1.62
C LEU A 128 -12.11 -12.28 2.94
N PRO A 129 -12.96 -13.23 3.37
CA PRO A 129 -12.85 -13.84 4.70
C PRO A 129 -11.56 -14.64 4.92
N SER A 130 -11.03 -15.30 3.88
CA SER A 130 -9.78 -16.07 4.02
C SER A 130 -8.58 -15.13 4.14
N LEU A 131 -8.61 -14.01 3.41
CA LEU A 131 -7.60 -12.96 3.53
C LEU A 131 -7.61 -12.34 4.93
N LEU A 132 -8.78 -11.97 5.44
CA LEU A 132 -8.90 -11.40 6.79
C LEU A 132 -8.35 -12.35 7.84
N LYS A 133 -8.73 -13.63 7.78
CA LYS A 133 -8.21 -14.67 8.69
C LYS A 133 -6.68 -14.81 8.60
N ALA A 134 -6.11 -14.72 7.40
CA ALA A 134 -4.66 -14.73 7.20
C ALA A 134 -4.00 -13.48 7.81
N ILE A 135 -4.56 -12.30 7.59
CA ILE A 135 -4.05 -11.03 8.14
C ILE A 135 -4.03 -11.06 9.68
N HIS A 136 -5.09 -11.55 10.33
CA HIS A 136 -5.12 -11.71 11.79
C HIS A 136 -3.96 -12.57 12.30
N MET A 137 -3.68 -13.70 11.65
CA MET A 137 -2.55 -14.55 12.02
C MET A 137 -1.22 -13.85 11.78
N LEU A 138 -1.03 -13.26 10.60
CA LEU A 138 0.23 -12.64 10.22
C LEU A 138 0.54 -11.38 11.05
N TYR A 139 -0.46 -10.59 11.44
CA TYR A 139 -0.29 -9.39 12.26
C TYR A 139 0.21 -9.72 13.67
N VAL A 140 -0.27 -10.84 14.23
CA VAL A 140 0.22 -11.37 15.51
C VAL A 140 1.61 -11.98 15.35
N ASP A 141 1.86 -12.73 14.28
CA ASP A 141 3.09 -13.52 14.14
C ASP A 141 4.29 -12.74 13.58
N ILE A 142 4.07 -11.71 12.75
CA ILE A 142 5.12 -11.06 11.95
C ILE A 142 5.28 -9.59 12.35
N LEU A 143 6.30 -9.31 13.16
CA LEU A 143 6.55 -7.97 13.69
C LEU A 143 6.71 -6.88 12.60
N PRO A 144 7.47 -7.07 11.50
CA PRO A 144 7.55 -6.07 10.45
C PRO A 144 6.19 -5.75 9.81
N LEU A 145 5.33 -6.77 9.65
CA LEU A 145 3.97 -6.58 9.12
C LEU A 145 3.13 -5.73 10.07
N ARG A 146 3.21 -6.03 11.38
CA ARG A 146 2.50 -5.27 12.42
C ARG A 146 2.85 -3.79 12.39
N ILE A 147 4.14 -3.47 12.40
CA ILE A 147 4.61 -2.08 12.43
C ILE A 147 4.28 -1.37 11.12
N GLY A 148 4.42 -2.06 9.98
CA GLY A 148 4.01 -1.52 8.69
C GLY A 148 2.50 -1.25 8.61
N GLY A 149 1.67 -2.18 9.11
CA GLY A 149 0.23 -2.03 9.16
C GLY A 149 -0.21 -0.87 10.06
N ASP A 150 0.37 -0.76 11.26
CA ASP A 150 0.10 0.38 12.15
C ASP A 150 0.48 1.72 11.52
N TYR A 151 1.61 1.77 10.81
CA TYR A 151 2.03 2.97 10.08
C TYR A 151 1.02 3.33 8.99
N ILE A 152 0.60 2.37 8.18
CA ILE A 152 -0.39 2.57 7.11
C ILE A 152 -1.71 3.09 7.70
N MET A 153 -2.24 2.45 8.74
CA MET A 153 -3.54 2.82 9.31
C MET A 153 -3.53 4.23 9.91
N ASN A 154 -2.45 4.61 10.60
CA ASN A 154 -2.28 5.96 11.11
C ASN A 154 -2.19 6.98 9.96
N ALA A 155 -1.40 6.68 8.92
CA ALA A 155 -1.25 7.56 7.78
C ALA A 155 -2.56 7.74 7.00
N THR A 156 -3.31 6.66 6.76
CA THR A 156 -4.65 6.73 6.15
C THR A 156 -5.59 7.59 6.97
N THR A 157 -5.58 7.45 8.30
CA THR A 157 -6.43 8.27 9.20
C THR A 157 -6.04 9.75 9.11
N GLU A 158 -4.74 10.08 9.11
CA GLU A 158 -4.24 11.44 8.93
C GLU A 158 -4.68 12.03 7.57
N MET A 159 -4.58 11.24 6.48
CA MET A 159 -4.99 11.67 5.14
C MET A 159 -6.49 11.89 5.02
N ILE A 160 -7.32 11.05 5.63
CA ILE A 160 -8.79 11.24 5.65
C ILE A 160 -9.14 12.53 6.40
N GLN A 161 -8.52 12.78 7.55
CA GLN A 161 -8.74 14.02 8.31
C GLN A 161 -8.33 15.26 7.51
N GLU A 162 -7.19 15.20 6.82
CA GLU A 162 -6.72 16.28 5.97
C GLU A 162 -7.62 16.50 4.75
N GLY A 163 -8.02 15.43 4.06
CA GLY A 163 -8.96 15.47 2.94
C GLY A 163 -10.30 16.08 3.34
N ASN A 164 -10.83 15.67 4.49
CA ASN A 164 -12.08 16.22 5.04
C ASN A 164 -11.96 17.70 5.43
N ALA A 165 -10.78 18.14 5.89
CA ALA A 165 -10.54 19.55 6.21
C ALA A 165 -10.44 20.42 4.94
N ARG A 166 -9.96 19.84 3.83
CA ARG A 166 -9.86 20.52 2.52
C ARG A 166 -11.19 20.55 1.79
N ALA A 167 -11.98 19.49 1.88
CA ALA A 167 -13.26 19.39 1.21
C ALA A 167 -14.27 20.38 1.80
N LYS A 168 -14.68 21.38 1.01
CA LYS A 168 -15.80 22.25 1.38
C LYS A 168 -17.06 21.38 1.53
N SER A 169 -17.82 21.60 2.61
CA SER A 169 -19.02 20.80 2.92
C SER A 169 -20.14 20.89 1.88
N THR A 170 -20.03 21.82 0.93
CA THR A 170 -21.11 22.19 0.00
C THR A 170 -21.20 21.31 -1.24
N ILE A 171 -20.14 20.59 -1.63
CA ILE A 171 -20.16 19.76 -2.84
C ILE A 171 -20.98 18.49 -2.59
N PRO A 172 -21.97 18.16 -3.45
CA PRO A 172 -22.71 16.90 -3.39
C PRO A 172 -21.77 15.69 -3.55
N ASP A 173 -22.07 14.58 -2.87
CA ASP A 173 -21.21 13.39 -2.85
C ASP A 173 -20.95 12.82 -4.26
N ALA A 174 -21.96 12.84 -5.13
CA ALA A 174 -21.85 12.35 -6.51
C ALA A 174 -20.84 13.18 -7.33
N ASP A 175 -20.91 14.50 -7.21
CA ASP A 175 -20.04 15.43 -7.96
C ASP A 175 -18.61 15.35 -7.45
N LEU A 176 -18.43 15.17 -6.14
CA LEU A 176 -17.11 14.96 -5.55
C LEU A 176 -16.46 13.66 -6.04
N ILE A 177 -17.21 12.55 -6.09
CA ILE A 177 -16.71 11.27 -6.61
C ILE A 177 -16.34 11.40 -8.10
N LEU A 178 -17.18 12.10 -8.88
CA LEU A 178 -16.92 12.36 -10.29
C LEU A 178 -15.67 13.21 -10.49
N ALA A 179 -15.56 14.33 -9.76
CA ALA A 179 -14.41 15.23 -9.81
C ALA A 179 -13.13 14.51 -9.38
N SER A 180 -13.19 13.69 -8.33
CA SER A 180 -12.08 12.83 -7.89
C SER A 180 -11.65 11.84 -8.98
N THR A 181 -12.59 11.24 -9.69
CA THR A 181 -12.31 10.29 -10.79
C THR A 181 -11.70 11.03 -11.99
N LEU A 182 -12.18 12.24 -12.28
CA LEU A 182 -11.66 13.09 -13.33
C LEU A 182 -10.24 13.56 -13.02
N PHE A 183 -9.98 13.95 -11.77
CA PHE A 183 -8.65 14.29 -11.29
C PHE A 183 -7.65 13.15 -11.55
N ASP A 184 -8.01 11.91 -11.17
CA ASP A 184 -7.17 10.74 -11.40
C ASP A 184 -6.92 10.46 -12.90
N ALA A 185 -7.90 10.78 -13.76
CA ALA A 185 -7.74 10.64 -15.20
C ALA A 185 -6.81 11.72 -15.78
N LEU A 186 -6.83 12.93 -15.20
CA LEU A 186 -5.99 14.05 -15.62
C LEU A 186 -4.56 13.93 -15.07
N ASP A 187 -4.37 13.37 -13.87
CA ASP A 187 -3.07 13.14 -13.22
C ASP A 187 -2.38 11.88 -13.78
N VAL A 188 -1.94 11.96 -15.04
CA VAL A 188 -1.35 10.83 -15.80
C VAL A 188 -0.14 10.19 -15.09
N ASP A 189 0.66 10.97 -14.37
CA ASP A 189 1.85 10.46 -13.66
C ASP A 189 1.58 10.10 -12.20
N SER A 190 0.33 10.22 -11.74
CA SER A 190 -0.10 9.94 -10.36
C SER A 190 0.74 10.71 -9.34
N SER A 191 1.11 11.94 -9.67
CA SER A 191 1.90 12.81 -8.80
C SER A 191 1.06 13.34 -7.62
N GLY A 192 -0.27 13.37 -7.78
CA GLY A 192 -1.22 14.06 -6.91
C GLY A 192 -1.45 15.50 -7.31
N GLN A 193 -0.93 15.93 -8.47
CA GLN A 193 -1.04 17.27 -9.04
C GLN A 193 -1.21 17.17 -10.56
N ILE A 194 -1.97 18.07 -11.17
CA ILE A 194 -2.15 18.10 -12.62
C ILE A 194 -1.23 19.19 -13.18
N SER A 195 -0.15 18.78 -13.84
CA SER A 195 0.78 19.68 -14.53
C SER A 195 0.38 19.94 -15.98
N GLU A 196 0.95 20.97 -16.60
CA GLU A 196 0.77 21.23 -18.04
C GLU A 196 1.17 20.03 -18.90
N HIS A 197 2.17 19.26 -18.44
CA HIS A 197 2.62 18.06 -19.13
C HIS A 197 1.54 16.98 -19.14
N ASN A 198 0.80 16.81 -18.03
CA ASN A 198 -0.30 15.86 -17.97
C ASN A 198 -1.42 16.24 -18.95
N LEU A 199 -1.83 17.51 -18.95
CA LEU A 199 -2.85 18.02 -19.89
C LEU A 199 -2.40 17.88 -21.36
N ARG A 200 -1.14 18.18 -21.66
CA ARG A 200 -0.58 17.99 -23.00
C ARG A 200 -0.54 16.52 -23.42
N ALA A 201 -0.21 15.61 -22.50
CA ALA A 201 -0.18 14.17 -22.76
C ALA A 201 -1.56 13.62 -23.14
N ILE A 202 -2.62 14.25 -22.62
CA ILE A 202 -4.03 13.91 -22.90
C ILE A 202 -4.50 14.50 -24.23
N GLY A 203 -3.75 15.46 -24.79
CA GLY A 203 -4.04 16.07 -26.10
C GLY A 203 -4.72 17.44 -26.03
N PHE A 204 -4.74 18.10 -24.86
CA PHE A 204 -5.20 19.48 -24.78
C PHE A 204 -4.28 20.42 -25.59
N THR A 205 -4.88 21.42 -26.25
CA THR A 205 -4.15 22.43 -27.01
C THR A 205 -3.43 23.40 -26.05
N PRO A 206 -2.33 24.06 -26.47
CA PRO A 206 -1.65 25.02 -25.60
C PRO A 206 -2.55 26.14 -25.07
N SER A 207 -3.52 26.62 -25.87
CA SER A 207 -4.48 27.63 -25.44
C SER A 207 -5.43 27.11 -24.36
N ALA A 208 -5.94 25.89 -24.52
CA ALA A 208 -6.80 25.23 -23.52
C ALA A 208 -6.04 24.99 -22.21
N ILE A 209 -4.78 24.58 -22.30
CA ILE A 209 -3.91 24.38 -21.13
C ILE A 209 -3.75 25.69 -20.36
N THR A 210 -3.46 26.80 -21.05
CA THR A 210 -3.34 28.12 -20.41
C THR A 210 -4.65 28.55 -19.75
N GLU A 211 -5.80 28.38 -20.42
CA GLU A 211 -7.11 28.71 -19.83
C GLU A 211 -7.43 27.87 -18.58
N ILE A 212 -7.16 26.56 -18.62
CA ILE A 212 -7.35 25.65 -17.49
C ILE A 212 -6.43 26.05 -16.32
N MET A 213 -5.16 26.35 -16.59
CA MET A 213 -4.21 26.77 -15.56
C MET A 213 -4.61 28.12 -14.96
N ASP A 214 -4.89 29.13 -15.78
CA ASP A 214 -5.28 30.46 -15.31
C ASP A 214 -6.57 30.43 -14.45
N ALA A 215 -7.46 29.47 -14.71
CA ALA A 215 -8.71 29.31 -13.97
C ALA A 215 -8.55 28.56 -12.64
N LEU A 216 -7.66 27.56 -12.58
CA LEU A 216 -7.61 26.60 -11.46
C LEU A 216 -6.35 26.72 -10.59
N ASP A 217 -5.23 27.13 -11.16
CA ASP A 217 -3.94 27.29 -10.46
C ASP A 217 -3.95 28.58 -9.63
N ALA A 218 -4.46 28.47 -8.39
CA ALA A 218 -4.69 29.61 -7.53
C ALA A 218 -3.39 30.19 -6.96
N ASP A 219 -2.33 29.38 -6.85
CA ASP A 219 -1.04 29.80 -6.32
C ASP A 219 0.01 30.15 -7.41
N GLY A 220 -0.28 29.84 -8.68
CA GLY A 220 0.55 30.17 -9.84
C GLY A 220 1.80 29.29 -9.97
N ASN A 221 1.77 28.06 -9.43
CA ASN A 221 2.90 27.13 -9.45
C ASN A 221 2.98 26.26 -10.72
N HIS A 222 2.04 26.44 -11.66
CA HIS A 222 1.82 25.66 -12.89
C HIS A 222 1.43 24.18 -12.65
N GLN A 223 0.80 23.89 -11.51
CA GLN A 223 0.34 22.57 -11.10
C GLN A 223 -0.96 22.71 -10.31
N ILE A 224 -2.02 22.07 -10.77
CA ILE A 224 -3.31 22.10 -10.08
C ILE A 224 -3.34 20.97 -9.06
N ASP A 225 -3.29 21.29 -7.78
CA ASP A 225 -3.47 20.31 -6.72
C ASP A 225 -4.95 19.94 -6.52
N MET A 226 -5.19 18.90 -5.73
CA MET A 226 -6.55 18.41 -5.54
C MET A 226 -7.45 19.42 -4.77
N SER A 227 -6.86 20.27 -3.93
CA SER A 227 -7.59 21.35 -3.24
C SER A 227 -8.02 22.43 -4.21
N GLU A 228 -7.15 22.83 -5.13
CA GLU A 228 -7.42 23.78 -6.21
C GLU A 228 -8.45 23.23 -7.18
N PHE A 229 -8.32 21.96 -7.56
CA PHE A 229 -9.28 21.27 -8.41
C PHE A 229 -10.69 21.23 -7.82
N PHE A 230 -10.81 21.07 -6.49
CA PHE A 230 -12.08 21.09 -5.77
C PHE A 230 -12.47 22.48 -5.27
N ALA A 231 -11.64 23.50 -5.50
CA ALA A 231 -11.96 24.85 -5.10
C ALA A 231 -13.10 25.33 -5.99
N HIS A 232 -14.33 25.21 -5.48
CA HIS A 232 -15.46 25.92 -6.05
C HIS A 232 -15.10 27.40 -6.10
N SER A 233 -15.07 27.95 -7.31
CA SER A 233 -15.00 29.36 -7.61
C SER A 233 -16.05 30.05 -6.73
N VAL A 234 -15.62 30.89 -5.79
CA VAL A 234 -16.45 31.33 -4.64
C VAL A 234 -17.48 32.40 -5.05
N GLY A 235 -17.81 32.51 -6.34
CA GLY A 235 -18.84 33.39 -6.85
C GLY A 235 -19.58 32.78 -8.03
N ASP A 236 -20.89 33.04 -8.11
CA ASP A 236 -21.80 32.60 -9.18
C ASP A 236 -21.37 33.03 -10.61
N ALA A 237 -20.24 33.73 -10.75
CA ALA A 237 -19.76 34.31 -12.00
C ALA A 237 -18.47 33.65 -12.54
N GLU A 238 -17.78 32.84 -11.74
CA GLU A 238 -16.60 32.13 -12.22
C GLU A 238 -17.01 30.72 -12.68
N PRO A 239 -16.60 30.29 -13.88
CA PRO A 239 -16.96 28.99 -14.42
C PRO A 239 -16.45 27.90 -13.48
N ASP A 240 -17.26 26.85 -13.29
CA ASP A 240 -16.79 25.70 -12.52
C ASP A 240 -15.80 24.87 -13.37
N ILE A 241 -15.12 23.92 -12.73
CA ILE A 241 -14.14 23.08 -13.43
C ILE A 241 -14.75 22.25 -14.57
N PHE A 242 -16.00 21.83 -14.43
CA PHE A 242 -16.74 21.11 -15.45
C PHE A 242 -17.14 22.03 -16.60
N ASP A 243 -17.39 23.31 -16.35
CA ASP A 243 -17.62 24.33 -17.37
C ASP A 243 -16.34 24.60 -18.15
N VAL A 244 -15.21 24.81 -17.48
CA VAL A 244 -13.91 25.06 -18.15
C VAL A 244 -13.49 23.85 -18.98
N LEU A 245 -13.53 22.65 -18.39
CA LEU A 245 -13.18 21.42 -19.10
C LEU A 245 -14.21 21.09 -20.18
N GLY A 246 -15.50 21.27 -19.90
CA GLY A 246 -16.58 21.05 -20.86
C GLY A 246 -16.48 21.97 -22.07
N HIS A 247 -16.21 23.26 -21.85
CA HIS A 247 -15.98 24.23 -22.93
C HIS A 247 -14.76 23.85 -23.77
N ASN A 248 -13.64 23.50 -23.13
CA ASN A 248 -12.42 23.15 -23.85
C ASN A 248 -12.57 21.83 -24.63
N LEU A 249 -13.26 20.84 -24.06
CA LEU A 249 -13.57 19.59 -24.76
C LEU A 249 -14.59 19.77 -25.89
N ALA A 250 -15.55 20.70 -25.73
CA ALA A 250 -16.55 21.03 -26.75
C ALA A 250 -15.98 21.87 -27.91
N SER A 251 -15.00 22.73 -27.61
CA SER A 251 -14.36 23.64 -28.59
C SER A 251 -13.28 22.98 -29.45
N ALA A 252 -12.74 21.84 -29.01
CA ALA A 252 -12.00 20.98 -29.92
C ALA A 252 -13.03 20.45 -30.93
N ASP A 253 -12.79 20.63 -32.24
CA ASP A 253 -13.59 20.16 -33.39
C ASP A 253 -13.91 18.62 -33.40
N ILE A 254 -13.75 17.94 -32.27
CA ILE A 254 -13.99 16.53 -31.97
C ILE A 254 -15.39 16.34 -31.33
N ALA A 255 -16.03 17.41 -30.86
CA ALA A 255 -17.17 17.32 -29.94
C ALA A 255 -18.52 16.90 -30.54
N GLU A 256 -18.73 16.95 -31.86
CA GLU A 256 -20.05 16.63 -32.41
C GLU A 256 -20.44 15.15 -32.31
N ASP A 257 -19.53 14.23 -31.97
CA ASP A 257 -19.82 12.79 -31.90
C ASP A 257 -19.17 12.05 -30.71
N LEU A 258 -18.79 12.74 -29.62
CA LEU A 258 -18.23 12.05 -28.44
C LEU A 258 -19.34 11.35 -27.65
N SER A 259 -19.59 10.09 -28.00
CA SER A 259 -20.50 9.22 -27.27
C SER A 259 -19.93 8.90 -25.87
N ALA A 260 -20.79 8.43 -24.95
CA ALA A 260 -20.33 7.89 -23.68
C ALA A 260 -19.29 6.75 -23.85
N HIS A 261 -19.31 6.08 -25.01
CA HIS A 261 -18.31 5.09 -25.38
C HIS A 261 -16.95 5.71 -25.70
N ASP A 262 -16.92 6.89 -26.32
CA ASP A 262 -15.67 7.60 -26.63
C ASP A 262 -15.03 8.19 -25.37
N ILE A 263 -15.82 8.63 -24.40
CA ILE A 263 -15.31 9.01 -23.07
C ILE A 263 -14.70 7.78 -22.37
N GLN A 264 -15.37 6.63 -22.41
CA GLN A 264 -14.79 5.38 -21.91
C GLN A 264 -13.53 4.97 -22.70
N LEU A 265 -13.51 5.20 -24.02
CA LEU A 265 -12.37 4.90 -24.86
C LEU A 265 -11.19 5.81 -24.53
N ILE A 266 -11.41 7.10 -24.34
CA ILE A 266 -10.42 8.09 -23.90
C ILE A 266 -9.89 7.69 -22.53
N VAL A 267 -10.76 7.42 -21.55
CA VAL A 267 -10.36 6.95 -20.20
C VAL A 267 -9.58 5.64 -20.27
N SER A 268 -9.98 4.68 -21.12
CA SER A 268 -9.27 3.41 -21.29
C SER A 268 -7.93 3.58 -21.99
N LYS A 269 -7.83 4.49 -22.96
CA LYS A 269 -6.60 4.82 -23.69
C LYS A 269 -5.62 5.57 -22.80
N MET A 270 -6.11 6.49 -21.98
CA MET A 270 -5.34 7.17 -20.93
C MET A 270 -4.78 6.16 -19.93
N ARG A 271 -5.62 5.23 -19.44
CA ARG A 271 -5.16 4.13 -18.56
C ARG A 271 -4.11 3.24 -19.23
N SER A 272 -4.25 2.93 -20.51
CA SER A 272 -3.26 2.13 -21.26
C SER A 272 -1.92 2.84 -21.48
N GLN A 273 -1.92 4.18 -21.57
CA GLN A 273 -0.71 4.98 -21.70
C GLN A 273 0.06 5.11 -20.37
N ILE A 274 -0.65 5.10 -19.24
CA ILE A 274 -0.04 5.05 -17.91
C ILE A 274 0.77 3.76 -17.74
N ASP A 275 0.22 2.62 -18.17
CA ASP A 275 0.90 1.31 -18.13
C ASP A 275 2.11 1.19 -19.07
N SER A 276 2.21 2.07 -20.08
CA SER A 276 3.27 2.03 -21.09
C SER A 276 4.29 3.17 -20.98
N SER A 277 4.09 4.12 -20.07
CA SER A 277 5.13 5.06 -19.66
C SER A 277 6.20 4.27 -18.89
N GLY A 278 7.34 4.06 -19.55
CA GLY A 278 8.48 3.28 -19.05
C GLY A 278 9.19 3.92 -17.85
N SER A 279 8.45 4.20 -16.77
CA SER A 279 8.97 4.17 -15.42
C SER A 279 9.83 2.91 -15.33
N THR A 280 11.10 3.09 -15.04
CA THR A 280 12.02 1.98 -14.77
C THR A 280 11.44 1.28 -13.56
N GLY A 281 10.55 0.30 -13.84
CA GLY A 281 9.71 -0.36 -12.86
C GLY A 281 10.58 -0.69 -11.68
N SER A 282 10.28 -0.05 -10.56
CA SER A 282 11.16 -0.08 -9.40
C SER A 282 11.56 -1.53 -9.16
N LYS A 283 12.81 -1.81 -8.82
CA LYS A 283 13.28 -3.19 -8.53
C LYS A 283 12.30 -3.95 -7.61
N TYR A 284 11.55 -3.23 -6.78
CA TYR A 284 10.52 -3.76 -5.90
C TYR A 284 9.25 -4.20 -6.61
N GLU A 285 8.82 -3.52 -7.67
CA GLU A 285 7.68 -3.93 -8.49
C GLU A 285 7.95 -5.23 -9.24
N ALA A 286 9.11 -5.34 -9.90
CA ALA A 286 9.51 -6.60 -10.54
C ALA A 286 9.58 -7.76 -9.53
N ARG A 287 10.04 -7.48 -8.30
CA ARG A 287 10.05 -8.43 -7.19
C ARG A 287 8.63 -8.81 -6.75
N PHE A 288 7.74 -7.84 -6.60
CA PHE A 288 6.34 -8.07 -6.24
C PHE A 288 5.65 -8.96 -7.29
N ASN A 289 5.79 -8.63 -8.58
CA ASN A 289 5.22 -9.41 -9.67
C ASN A 289 5.74 -10.86 -9.67
N LYS A 290 7.02 -11.08 -9.37
CA LYS A 290 7.58 -12.43 -9.20
C LYS A 290 6.90 -13.20 -8.05
N ILE A 291 6.66 -12.55 -6.91
CA ILE A 291 5.98 -13.16 -5.77
C ILE A 291 4.52 -13.48 -6.12
N LEU A 292 3.82 -12.55 -6.76
CA LEU A 292 2.43 -12.73 -7.18
C LEU A 292 2.28 -13.91 -8.16
N GLN A 293 3.13 -13.97 -9.19
CA GLN A 293 3.13 -15.08 -10.16
C GLN A 293 3.45 -16.43 -9.49
N PHE A 294 4.34 -16.43 -8.50
CA PHE A 294 4.60 -17.63 -7.70
C PHE A 294 3.37 -18.09 -6.91
N ILE A 295 2.64 -17.16 -6.27
CA ILE A 295 1.41 -17.47 -5.52
C ILE A 295 0.33 -18.03 -6.45
N ILE A 296 0.09 -17.38 -7.59
CA ILE A 296 -0.89 -17.84 -8.59
C ILE A 296 -0.54 -19.24 -9.09
N GLY A 297 0.74 -19.49 -9.43
CA GLY A 297 1.20 -20.80 -9.87
C GLY A 297 1.19 -21.90 -8.80
N LEU A 298 1.05 -21.53 -7.52
CA LEU A 298 1.05 -22.46 -6.40
C LEU A 298 -0.34 -23.07 -6.13
N GLU A 299 -1.41 -22.31 -6.38
CA GLU A 299 -2.80 -22.74 -6.11
C GLU A 299 -3.14 -24.13 -6.70
N PRO A 300 -2.98 -24.41 -8.01
CA PRO A 300 -3.31 -25.72 -8.59
C PRO A 300 -2.40 -26.86 -8.11
N ARG A 301 -1.25 -26.55 -7.50
CA ARG A 301 -0.33 -27.57 -6.97
C ARG A 301 -0.77 -28.03 -5.59
N LEU A 302 -1.33 -27.13 -4.78
CA LEU A 302 -1.77 -27.46 -3.42
C LEU A 302 -3.10 -28.20 -3.39
N GLU A 303 -3.94 -28.05 -4.41
CA GLU A 303 -5.14 -28.89 -4.60
C GLU A 303 -4.78 -30.39 -4.65
N LYS A 304 -3.59 -30.73 -5.16
CA LYS A 304 -3.12 -32.12 -5.30
C LYS A 304 -2.37 -32.64 -4.08
N LYS A 305 -1.75 -31.76 -3.28
CA LYS A 305 -0.94 -32.12 -2.11
C LYS A 305 -1.27 -31.16 -0.96
N PRO A 306 -2.24 -31.51 -0.09
CA PRO A 306 -2.56 -30.67 1.06
C PRO A 306 -1.33 -30.56 1.99
N LEU A 307 -1.08 -29.35 2.48
CA LEU A 307 0.03 -29.10 3.42
C LEU A 307 -0.29 -29.69 4.80
N SER A 308 0.72 -30.07 5.57
CA SER A 308 0.50 -30.56 6.95
C SER A 308 0.13 -29.45 7.94
N SER A 309 0.55 -28.21 7.67
CA SER A 309 0.36 -27.08 8.59
C SER A 309 -0.91 -26.28 8.28
N GLN A 310 -1.89 -26.34 9.17
CA GLN A 310 -3.14 -25.56 9.08
C GLN A 310 -2.89 -24.04 9.01
N ARG A 311 -1.86 -23.53 9.70
CA ARG A 311 -1.49 -22.10 9.65
C ARG A 311 -1.03 -21.70 8.26
N VAL A 312 -0.14 -22.48 7.65
CA VAL A 312 0.36 -22.20 6.29
C VAL A 312 -0.77 -22.33 5.28
N GLN A 313 -1.63 -23.34 5.41
CA GLN A 313 -2.83 -23.46 4.57
C GLN A 313 -3.71 -22.21 4.64
N THR A 314 -3.94 -21.67 5.84
CA THR A 314 -4.79 -20.48 5.99
C THR A 314 -4.15 -19.24 5.38
N ILE A 315 -2.84 -19.04 5.57
CA ILE A 315 -2.09 -17.93 4.96
C ILE A 315 -2.16 -18.02 3.43
N LEU A 316 -2.04 -19.22 2.87
CA LEU A 316 -2.09 -19.43 1.42
C LEU A 316 -3.49 -19.25 0.87
N ALA A 317 -4.53 -19.75 1.55
CA ALA A 317 -5.91 -19.51 1.17
C ALA A 317 -6.22 -18.01 1.07
N GLY A 318 -5.81 -17.23 2.07
CA GLY A 318 -5.95 -15.77 2.02
C GLY A 318 -5.12 -15.11 0.91
N SER A 319 -3.92 -15.64 0.62
CA SER A 319 -3.07 -15.13 -0.46
C SER A 319 -3.65 -15.41 -1.85
N PHE A 320 -4.28 -16.57 -2.05
CA PHE A 320 -4.96 -16.91 -3.31
C PHE A 320 -6.20 -16.06 -3.52
N GLU A 321 -6.99 -15.84 -2.47
CA GLU A 321 -8.16 -14.98 -2.53
C GLU A 321 -7.75 -13.53 -2.86
N ALA A 322 -6.72 -13.01 -2.19
CA ALA A 322 -6.16 -11.69 -2.49
C ALA A 322 -5.63 -11.56 -3.92
N ALA A 323 -4.99 -12.59 -4.46
CA ALA A 323 -4.40 -12.56 -5.81
C ALA A 323 -5.45 -12.51 -6.93
N LYS A 324 -6.71 -12.85 -6.64
CA LYS A 324 -7.84 -12.81 -7.59
C LYS A 324 -8.53 -11.45 -7.63
N ASP A 325 -8.35 -10.63 -6.60
CA ASP A 325 -8.98 -9.32 -6.49
C ASP A 325 -8.01 -8.22 -6.97
N PRO A 326 -8.32 -7.51 -8.07
CA PRO A 326 -7.41 -6.54 -8.67
C PRO A 326 -7.17 -5.31 -7.78
N ASP A 327 -8.16 -4.88 -7.00
CA ASP A 327 -8.05 -3.73 -6.09
C ASP A 327 -7.09 -4.08 -4.94
N VAL A 328 -7.24 -5.28 -4.38
CA VAL A 328 -6.32 -5.81 -3.36
C VAL A 328 -4.91 -5.92 -3.91
N VAL A 329 -4.72 -6.49 -5.10
CA VAL A 329 -3.39 -6.62 -5.73
C VAL A 329 -2.73 -5.25 -5.96
N THR A 330 -3.50 -4.27 -6.42
CA THR A 330 -3.02 -2.91 -6.67
C THR A 330 -2.58 -2.23 -5.37
N ALA A 331 -3.39 -2.32 -4.31
CA ALA A 331 -3.03 -1.82 -2.99
C ALA A 331 -1.80 -2.53 -2.41
N LEU A 332 -1.71 -3.86 -2.54
CA LEU A 332 -0.55 -4.65 -2.09
C LEU A 332 0.72 -4.25 -2.85
N ARG A 333 0.63 -4.00 -4.16
CA ARG A 333 1.74 -3.52 -4.98
C ARG A 333 2.24 -2.17 -4.48
N PHE A 334 1.32 -1.24 -4.24
CA PHE A 334 1.62 0.09 -3.69
C PHE A 334 2.37 -0.02 -2.35
N VAL A 335 1.82 -0.73 -1.36
CA VAL A 335 2.46 -0.83 -0.03
C VAL A 335 3.80 -1.57 -0.07
N TYR A 336 3.97 -2.53 -0.98
CA TYR A 336 5.26 -3.23 -1.13
C TYR A 336 6.35 -2.30 -1.71
N SER A 337 5.97 -1.44 -2.64
CA SER A 337 6.86 -0.45 -3.27
C SER A 337 7.18 0.70 -2.32
N GLU A 338 6.23 1.19 -1.53
CA GLU A 338 6.41 2.38 -0.69
C GLU A 338 6.83 2.06 0.75
N VAL A 339 6.30 0.99 1.35
CA VAL A 339 6.47 0.70 2.78
C VAL A 339 7.50 -0.39 3.00
N ARG A 340 8.74 0.01 3.31
CA ARG A 340 9.88 -0.90 3.54
C ARG A 340 9.58 -2.05 4.52
N LEU A 341 8.82 -1.79 5.58
CA LEU A 341 8.49 -2.81 6.59
C LEU A 341 7.56 -3.90 6.03
N ILE A 342 6.59 -3.52 5.21
CA ILE A 342 5.71 -4.45 4.50
C ILE A 342 6.50 -5.27 3.50
N ARG A 343 7.45 -4.65 2.80
CA ARG A 343 8.36 -5.36 1.90
C ARG A 343 9.14 -6.48 2.59
N ILE A 344 9.75 -6.17 3.74
CA ILE A 344 10.49 -7.15 4.55
C ILE A 344 9.56 -8.29 4.98
N ALA A 345 8.32 -7.98 5.39
CA ALA A 345 7.33 -8.99 5.75
C ALA A 345 6.96 -9.87 4.55
N GLY A 346 6.72 -9.29 3.37
CA GLY A 346 6.40 -10.01 2.14
C GLY A 346 7.53 -10.96 1.72
N ASP A 347 8.78 -10.51 1.73
CA ASP A 347 9.95 -11.35 1.44
C ASP A 347 10.11 -12.50 2.45
N LEU A 348 9.84 -12.26 3.74
CA LEU A 348 9.88 -13.28 4.78
C LEU A 348 8.79 -14.34 4.56
N ILE A 349 7.54 -13.93 4.32
CA ILE A 349 6.42 -14.84 4.06
C ILE A 349 6.71 -15.69 2.81
N TYR A 350 7.19 -15.06 1.74
CA TYR A 350 7.61 -15.75 0.53
C TYR A 350 8.70 -16.80 0.80
N GLY A 351 9.70 -16.46 1.61
CA GLY A 351 10.75 -17.40 2.02
C GLY A 351 10.21 -18.61 2.80
N ILE A 352 9.27 -18.39 3.71
CA ILE A 352 8.65 -19.48 4.49
C ILE A 352 7.82 -20.39 3.57
N VAL A 353 6.96 -19.80 2.73
CA VAL A 353 6.10 -20.56 1.81
C VAL A 353 6.92 -21.41 0.84
N THR A 354 7.98 -20.84 0.26
CA THR A 354 8.85 -21.57 -0.68
C THR A 354 9.54 -22.76 -0.04
N GLN A 355 9.98 -22.65 1.22
CA GLN A 355 10.54 -23.77 1.98
C GLN A 355 9.50 -24.84 2.30
N CYS A 356 8.29 -24.46 2.70
CA CYS A 356 7.21 -25.40 3.03
C CYS A 356 6.70 -26.18 1.80
N VAL A 357 6.74 -25.58 0.61
CA VAL A 357 6.27 -26.20 -0.64
C VAL A 357 7.36 -27.00 -1.34
N GLY A 358 8.62 -26.57 -1.22
CA GLY A 358 9.77 -27.24 -1.83
C GLY A 358 10.17 -28.54 -1.12
N SER A 359 9.64 -28.77 0.09
CA SER A 359 9.80 -29.99 0.88
C SER A 359 8.66 -30.98 0.60
#